data_AF-A0A926YIR9-F1
#
_entry.id   AF-A0A926YIR9-F1
#
_cell.length_a   1.000
_cell.length_b   1.000
_cell.length_c   1.000
_cell.angle_alpha   90.00
_cell.angle_beta   90.00
_cell.angle_gamma   90.00
#
_symmetry.space_group_name_H-M   'P 1'
#
loop_
_entity.id
_entity.type
_entity.pdbx_description
1 polymer ?
#
loop_
_entity_poly.entity_id
_entity_poly.type
_entity_poly.pdbx_seq_one_letter_code
_entity_poly.pdbx_strand_id
1 'polypeptide(L)'
;MQRMFSALMAASRHILFVGLISVISLTGLWAIVPQPAYATTTASQKPSEEAVISPDGESYATREEAYEKAIQAANDPKGLEKEYEKDLKIYKEENPDKTNIVEEAKDVIEKVTGKN
;
A
#
# COMPACT_ATOMS: atom_id res chain seq x y z
N MET A 1 59.58 -24.17 15.22
CA MET A 1 58.64 -23.02 15.28
C MET A 1 57.52 -23.05 14.24
N GLN A 2 57.75 -23.43 12.96
CA GLN A 2 56.69 -23.45 11.92
C GLN A 2 55.47 -24.34 12.25
N ARG A 3 55.67 -25.53 12.83
CA ARG A 3 54.56 -26.45 13.18
C ARG A 3 53.65 -25.94 14.29
N MET A 4 54.19 -25.16 15.23
CA MET A 4 53.40 -24.54 16.30
C MET A 4 52.59 -23.35 15.77
N PHE A 5 53.15 -22.58 14.83
CA PHE A 5 52.47 -21.47 14.18
C PHE A 5 51.31 -21.95 13.29
N SER A 6 51.49 -23.06 12.55
CA SER A 6 50.42 -23.66 11.74
C SER A 6 49.30 -24.26 12.60
N ALA A 7 49.61 -24.85 13.75
CA ALA A 7 48.61 -25.36 14.69
C ALA A 7 47.81 -24.22 15.35
N LEU A 8 48.48 -23.11 15.68
CA LEU A 8 47.85 -21.90 16.21
C LEU A 8 46.92 -21.23 15.18
N MET A 9 47.35 -21.16 13.92
CA MET A 9 46.53 -20.66 12.80
C MET A 9 45.34 -21.59 12.46
N ALA A 10 45.50 -22.91 12.62
CA ALA A 10 44.41 -23.85 12.44
C ALA A 10 43.37 -23.71 13.57
N ALA A 11 43.83 -23.56 14.82
CA ALA A 11 42.96 -23.32 15.97
C ALA A 11 42.21 -21.98 15.86
N SER A 12 42.86 -20.91 15.41
CA SER A 12 42.21 -19.61 15.20
C SER A 12 41.13 -19.68 14.13
N ARG A 13 41.34 -20.45 13.05
CA ARG A 13 40.33 -20.68 12.02
C ARG A 13 39.08 -21.36 12.57
N HIS A 14 39.23 -22.35 13.45
CA HIS A 14 38.09 -23.00 14.10
C HIS A 14 37.35 -22.08 15.07
N ILE A 15 38.08 -21.26 15.84
CA ILE A 15 37.49 -20.26 16.74
C ILE A 15 36.69 -19.22 15.94
N LEU A 16 37.22 -18.76 14.80
CA LEU A 16 36.53 -17.83 13.92
C LEU A 16 35.24 -18.41 13.34
N PHE A 17 35.26 -19.68 12.93
CA PHE A 17 34.04 -20.34 12.42
C PHE A 17 32.99 -20.53 13.50
N VAL A 18 33.38 -20.94 14.71
CA VAL A 18 32.44 -21.08 15.84
C VAL A 18 31.89 -19.72 16.25
N GLY A 19 32.72 -18.68 16.27
CA GLY A 19 32.28 -17.31 16.54
C GLY A 19 31.29 -16.80 15.49
N LEU A 20 31.56 -17.04 14.20
CA LEU A 20 30.68 -16.64 13.11
C LEU A 20 29.31 -17.34 13.20
N ILE A 21 29.30 -18.65 13.45
CA ILE A 21 28.07 -19.43 13.63
C ILE A 21 27.29 -18.96 14.86
N SER A 22 27.99 -18.61 15.95
CA SER A 22 27.38 -18.07 17.16
C SER A 22 26.71 -16.71 16.90
N VAL A 23 27.36 -15.81 16.18
CA VAL A 23 26.79 -14.49 15.83
C VAL A 23 25.58 -14.65 14.92
N ILE A 24 25.65 -15.48 13.88
CA ILE A 24 24.51 -15.75 12.99
C ILE A 24 23.33 -16.35 13.77
N SER A 25 23.61 -17.30 14.66
CA SER A 25 22.57 -17.91 15.53
C SER A 25 21.93 -16.88 16.46
N LEU A 26 22.69 -15.94 17.01
CA LEU A 26 22.17 -14.85 17.83
C LEU A 26 21.30 -13.87 17.02
N THR A 27 21.63 -13.61 15.75
CA THR A 27 20.79 -12.74 14.89
C THR A 27 19.42 -13.37 14.57
N GLY A 28 19.33 -14.71 14.53
CA GLY A 28 18.07 -15.42 14.32
C GLY A 28 17.08 -15.28 15.48
N LEU A 29 17.57 -15.03 16.71
CA LEU A 29 16.70 -14.79 17.87
C LEU A 29 15.92 -13.48 17.77
N TRP A 30 16.41 -12.50 17.02
CA TRP A 30 15.74 -11.22 16.80
C TRP A 30 14.76 -11.24 15.61
N ALA A 31 14.80 -12.27 14.76
CA ALA A 31 13.91 -12.43 13.61
C ALA A 31 12.48 -12.89 13.97
N ILE A 32 12.23 -13.26 15.23
CA ILE A 32 10.91 -13.67 15.73
C ILE A 32 10.10 -12.48 16.27
N VAL A 33 10.74 -11.33 16.47
CA VAL A 33 10.04 -10.10 16.82
C VAL A 33 9.60 -9.43 15.52
N PRO A 34 8.30 -9.41 15.18
CA PRO A 34 7.85 -8.60 14.05
C PRO A 34 8.27 -7.16 14.35
N GLN A 35 9.10 -6.56 13.50
CA GLN A 35 9.39 -5.14 13.61
C GLN A 35 8.15 -4.41 13.11
N PRO A 36 7.30 -3.80 13.97
CA PRO A 36 6.37 -2.81 13.47
C PRO A 36 7.22 -1.70 12.88
N ALA A 37 6.94 -1.29 11.65
CA ALA A 37 7.54 -0.09 11.10
C ALA A 37 7.21 1.06 12.08
N TYR A 38 8.21 1.58 12.78
CA TYR A 38 8.08 2.69 13.74
C TYR A 38 7.65 4.03 13.10
N ALA A 39 7.24 3.99 11.83
CA ALA A 39 6.62 5.08 11.10
C ALA A 39 5.10 4.89 10.88
N THR A 40 4.47 3.85 11.44
CA THR A 40 3.01 3.72 11.41
C THR A 40 2.46 3.36 12.79
N THR A 41 1.49 4.14 13.27
CA THR A 41 0.70 3.84 14.46
C THR A 41 -0.42 2.84 14.19
N THR A 42 -0.36 2.12 13.07
CA THR A 42 -1.40 1.17 12.65
C THR A 42 -0.82 -0.25 12.57
N ALA A 43 -0.28 -0.74 13.68
CA ALA A 43 0.22 -2.10 13.79
C ALA A 43 -0.69 -2.95 14.70
N SER A 44 -2.01 -2.93 14.46
CA SER A 44 -2.92 -3.97 14.97
C SER A 44 -4.34 -3.95 14.37
N GLN A 45 -4.60 -3.21 13.29
CA GLN A 45 -5.91 -3.28 12.64
C GLN A 45 -5.97 -4.55 11.79
N LYS A 46 -6.97 -5.39 12.04
CA LYS A 46 -7.34 -6.44 11.08
C LYS A 46 -7.63 -5.77 9.73
N PRO A 47 -7.37 -6.42 8.58
CA PRO A 47 -7.62 -5.85 7.26
C PRO A 47 -9.05 -5.32 7.02
N SER A 48 -10.00 -5.72 7.86
CA SER A 48 -11.42 -5.33 7.85
C SER A 48 -11.78 -4.15 8.76
N GLU A 49 -10.87 -3.66 9.59
CA GLU A 49 -11.14 -2.61 10.59
C GLU A 49 -10.49 -1.27 10.24
N GLU A 50 -9.78 -1.17 9.12
CA GLU A 50 -9.13 0.07 8.70
C GLU A 50 -10.19 1.08 8.22
N ALA A 51 -10.18 2.27 8.83
CA ALA A 51 -11.05 3.35 8.42
C ALA A 51 -10.70 3.76 6.99
N VAL A 52 -11.65 3.65 6.08
CA VAL A 52 -11.46 4.00 4.67
C VAL A 52 -11.82 5.46 4.50
N ILE A 53 -10.85 6.27 4.08
CA ILE A 53 -11.08 7.66 3.69
C ILE A 53 -11.23 7.68 2.18
N SER A 54 -12.41 8.05 1.71
CA SER A 54 -12.70 8.24 0.29
C SER A 54 -12.06 9.55 -0.19
N PRO A 55 -11.71 9.68 -1.49
CA PRO A 55 -11.10 10.89 -2.05
C PRO A 55 -11.90 12.17 -1.83
N ASP A 56 -13.20 12.04 -1.59
CA ASP A 56 -14.12 13.12 -1.22
C ASP A 56 -14.06 13.56 0.26
N GLY A 57 -13.22 12.92 1.07
CA GLY A 57 -13.10 13.16 2.52
C GLY A 57 -14.13 12.43 3.38
N GLU A 58 -14.99 11.58 2.83
CA GLU A 58 -15.87 10.72 3.60
C GLU A 58 -15.07 9.60 4.26
N SER A 59 -15.28 9.39 5.56
CA SER A 59 -14.66 8.30 6.30
C SER A 59 -15.68 7.23 6.60
N TYR A 60 -15.33 5.98 6.31
CA TYR A 60 -16.10 4.79 6.64
C TYR A 60 -15.40 4.00 7.74
N ALA A 61 -16.18 3.37 8.62
CA ALA A 61 -15.63 2.61 9.72
C ALA A 61 -14.98 1.30 9.23
N THR A 62 -15.49 0.73 8.15
CA THR A 62 -14.92 -0.46 7.51
C THR A 62 -14.95 -0.35 5.99
N ARG A 63 -14.20 -1.23 5.33
CA ARG A 63 -14.20 -1.35 3.88
C ARG A 63 -15.53 -1.85 3.33
N GLU A 64 -16.17 -2.76 4.05
CA GLU A 64 -17.50 -3.29 3.70
C GLU A 64 -18.54 -2.18 3.68
N GLU A 65 -18.51 -1.26 4.65
CA GLU A 65 -19.41 -0.10 4.68
C GLU A 65 -19.24 0.80 3.46
N ALA A 66 -17.99 1.07 3.06
CA ALA A 66 -17.70 1.84 1.86
C ALA A 66 -18.28 1.16 0.59
N TYR A 67 -18.14 -0.16 0.47
CA TYR A 67 -18.69 -0.91 -0.67
C TYR A 67 -20.21 -0.94 -0.67
N GLU A 68 -20.85 -1.16 0.46
CA GLU A 68 -22.31 -1.14 0.57
C GLU A 68 -22.87 0.22 0.17
N LYS A 69 -22.22 1.31 0.56
CA LYS A 69 -22.63 2.66 0.16
C LYS A 69 -22.48 2.89 -1.35
N ALA A 70 -21.39 2.42 -1.95
CA ALA A 70 -21.20 2.50 -3.39
C ALA A 70 -22.27 1.70 -4.16
N ILE A 71 -22.63 0.51 -3.65
CA ILE A 71 -23.71 -0.32 -4.22
C ILE A 71 -25.06 0.40 -4.10
N GLN A 72 -25.34 1.03 -2.96
CA GLN A 72 -26.57 1.81 -2.77
C GLN A 72 -26.66 2.99 -3.75
N ALA A 73 -25.56 3.72 -3.95
CA ALA A 73 -25.50 4.79 -4.93
C ALA A 73 -25.72 4.27 -6.37
N ALA A 74 -25.18 3.10 -6.70
CA ALA A 74 -25.40 2.48 -8.01
C ALA A 74 -26.84 2.03 -8.25
N ASN A 75 -27.57 1.66 -7.19
CA ASN A 75 -28.97 1.25 -7.26
C ASN A 75 -29.97 2.42 -7.24
N ASP A 76 -29.54 3.62 -6.83
CA ASP A 76 -30.35 4.84 -6.96
C ASP A 76 -30.32 5.33 -8.43
N PRO A 77 -31.49 5.52 -9.08
CA PRO A 77 -31.57 6.06 -10.45
C PRO A 77 -30.79 7.36 -10.68
N LYS A 78 -30.55 8.16 -9.63
CA LYS A 78 -29.75 9.39 -9.69
C LYS A 78 -28.44 9.29 -8.92
N GLY A 79 -28.15 8.17 -8.26
CA GLY A 79 -26.97 8.04 -7.41
C GLY A 79 -25.69 7.99 -8.24
N LEU A 80 -25.71 7.28 -9.37
CA LEU A 80 -24.55 7.22 -10.27
C LEU A 80 -24.17 8.60 -10.84
N GLU A 81 -25.15 9.40 -11.24
CA GLU A 81 -24.92 10.74 -11.77
C GLU A 81 -24.33 11.68 -10.71
N LYS A 82 -24.84 11.61 -9.47
CA LYS A 82 -24.32 12.40 -8.35
C LYS A 82 -22.87 12.03 -8.02
N GLU A 83 -22.55 10.75 -8.02
CA GLU A 83 -21.18 10.30 -7.74
C GLU A 83 -20.23 10.72 -8.87
N TYR A 84 -20.69 10.64 -10.12
CA TYR A 84 -19.95 11.18 -11.26
C TYR A 84 -19.66 12.69 -11.14
N GLU A 85 -20.65 13.50 -10.76
CA GLU A 85 -20.45 14.94 -10.55
C GLU A 85 -19.43 15.24 -9.45
N LYS A 86 -19.46 14.44 -8.36
CA LYS A 86 -18.54 14.53 -7.24
C LYS A 86 -17.11 14.19 -7.67
N ASP A 87 -16.92 13.07 -8.35
CA ASP A 87 -15.64 12.62 -8.88
C ASP A 87 -15.08 13.61 -9.90
N LEU A 88 -15.93 14.18 -10.76
CA LEU A 88 -15.53 15.18 -11.75
C LEU A 88 -15.02 16.45 -11.07
N LYS A 89 -15.61 16.85 -9.94
CA LYS A 89 -15.15 18.00 -9.16
C LYS A 89 -13.78 17.73 -8.54
N ILE A 90 -13.60 16.57 -7.90
CA ILE A 90 -12.33 16.15 -7.29
C ILE A 90 -11.24 16.09 -8.36
N TYR A 91 -11.54 15.46 -9.51
CA TYR A 91 -10.61 15.37 -10.62
C TYR A 91 -10.13 16.74 -11.11
N LYS A 92 -11.05 17.72 -11.24
CA LYS A 92 -10.71 19.09 -11.64
C LYS A 92 -9.86 19.82 -10.60
N GLU A 93 -10.09 19.57 -9.32
CA GLU A 93 -9.32 20.15 -8.21
C GLU A 93 -7.90 19.57 -8.15
N GLU A 94 -7.76 18.26 -8.32
CA GLU A 94 -6.46 17.57 -8.34
C GLU A 94 -5.67 17.79 -9.65
N ASN A 95 -6.36 18.08 -10.75
CA ASN A 95 -5.77 18.25 -12.08
C ASN A 95 -6.16 19.61 -12.72
N PRO A 96 -5.79 20.75 -12.10
CA PRO A 96 -6.18 22.06 -12.59
C PRO A 96 -5.70 22.32 -14.03
N ASP A 97 -4.53 21.79 -14.40
CA ASP A 97 -3.91 21.95 -15.72
C ASP A 97 -4.51 21.03 -16.80
N LYS A 98 -5.33 20.03 -16.42
CA LYS A 98 -5.92 19.04 -17.35
C LYS A 98 -7.44 19.15 -17.41
N THR A 99 -7.93 20.37 -17.34
CA THR A 99 -9.34 20.70 -17.13
C THR A 99 -10.29 20.16 -18.20
N ASN A 100 -9.78 19.70 -19.36
CA ASN A 100 -10.58 19.37 -20.54
C ASN A 100 -10.54 17.90 -21.00
N ILE A 101 -9.79 17.01 -20.34
CA ILE A 101 -9.66 15.61 -20.79
C ILE A 101 -11.02 14.88 -20.84
N VAL A 102 -11.91 15.16 -19.89
CA VAL A 102 -13.23 14.52 -19.84
C VAL A 102 -14.12 14.99 -20.99
N GLU A 103 -14.07 16.29 -21.32
CA GLU A 103 -14.83 16.84 -22.45
C GLU A 103 -14.26 16.37 -23.79
N GLU A 104 -12.94 16.28 -23.92
CA GLU A 104 -12.29 15.71 -25.11
C GLU A 104 -12.67 14.24 -25.30
N ALA A 105 -12.69 13.44 -24.23
CA ALA A 105 -13.14 12.06 -24.29
C ALA A 105 -14.61 11.95 -24.72
N LYS A 106 -15.47 12.86 -24.23
CA LYS A 106 -16.88 12.92 -24.62
C LYS A 106 -17.05 13.22 -26.10
N ASP A 107 -16.34 14.22 -26.63
CA ASP A 107 -16.34 14.59 -28.05
C ASP A 107 -15.86 13.44 -28.96
N VAL A 108 -14.81 12.72 -28.54
CA VAL A 108 -14.33 11.53 -29.27
C VAL A 108 -15.39 10.42 -29.29
N ILE A 109 -16.04 10.14 -28.16
CA ILE A 109 -17.09 9.12 -28.09
C ILE A 109 -18.28 9.51 -28.97
N GLU A 110 -18.69 10.78 -28.95
CA GLU A 110 -19.79 11.30 -29.76
C GLU A 110 -19.49 11.14 -31.25
N LYS A 111 -18.28 11.49 -31.68
CA LYS A 111 -17.79 11.27 -33.06
C LYS A 111 -17.78 9.80 -33.48
N VAL A 112 -17.36 8.89 -32.60
CA VAL A 112 -17.27 7.45 -32.90
C VAL A 112 -18.65 6.78 -32.88
N THR A 113 -19.54 7.22 -31.99
CA THR A 113 -20.89 6.66 -31.85
C THR A 113 -21.90 7.25 -32.84
N GLY A 114 -21.53 8.32 -33.55
CA GLY A 114 -22.35 8.92 -34.62
C GLY A 114 -23.64 9.56 -34.10
N LYS A 115 -23.75 9.79 -32.79
CA LYS A 115 -24.78 10.64 -32.21
C LYS A 115 -24.39 12.08 -32.51
N ASN A 116 -24.89 12.63 -33.62
CA ASN A 116 -24.97 14.07 -33.84
C ASN A 116 -26.36 14.56 -33.45
#